data_AF-A0A965LV13-F1
#
_entry.id   AF-A0A965LV13-F1
#
_cell.length_a   1.000
_cell.length_b   1.000
_cell.length_c   1.000
_cell.angle_alpha   90.00
_cell.angle_beta   90.00
_cell.angle_gamma   90.00
#
_symmetry.space_group_name_H-M   'P 1'
#
loop_
_entity.id
_entity.type
_entity.pdbx_description
1 polymer ?
#
loop_
_entity_poly.entity_id
_entity_poly.type
_entity_poly.pdbx_seq_one_letter_code
_entity_poly.pdbx_strand_id
1 'polypeptide(L)'
;MSIRKVAADEAAPRCDPLSLVMPEGAVADDPLDPPGQSEAIESIRFAAGIPYGGFNLFVIGQSSTGKLETTSAILRAMAVTARAPDDLCYRNNFDDPARPLCLRLPSGWGPRLRDALALLIDELKTAIPAVFDSEEYQA
;
A
#
# COMPACT_ATOMS: atom_id res chain seq x y z
N MET A 1 -50.77 14.17 23.52
CA MET A 1 -49.32 14.13 23.80
C MET A 1 -49.09 14.87 25.11
N SER A 2 -48.82 14.15 26.20
CA SER A 2 -48.66 14.74 27.55
C SER A 2 -47.17 14.93 27.84
N ILE A 3 -46.72 16.17 27.97
CA ILE A 3 -45.32 16.49 28.28
C ILE A 3 -45.14 16.37 29.80
N ARG A 4 -44.34 15.40 30.24
CA ARG A 4 -43.95 15.22 31.64
C ARG A 4 -42.73 16.08 31.94
N LYS A 5 -42.77 16.88 33.01
CA LYS A 5 -41.58 17.55 33.55
C LYS A 5 -40.66 16.50 34.18
N VAL A 6 -39.43 16.44 33.69
CA VAL A 6 -38.35 15.56 34.18
C VAL A 6 -37.40 16.42 35.01
N ALA A 7 -37.00 15.92 36.17
CA ALA A 7 -36.05 16.62 37.03
C ALA A 7 -34.63 16.58 36.42
N ALA A 8 -33.77 17.55 36.75
CA ALA A 8 -32.46 17.71 36.10
C ALA A 8 -31.53 16.50 36.29
N ASP A 9 -31.73 15.74 37.36
CA ASP A 9 -31.05 14.50 37.69
C ASP A 9 -31.53 13.29 36.86
N GLU A 10 -32.78 13.29 36.41
CA GLU A 10 -33.36 12.26 35.53
C GLU A 10 -33.08 12.51 34.03
N ALA A 11 -32.63 13.72 33.66
CA ALA A 11 -32.46 14.14 32.26
C ALA A 11 -31.04 13.94 31.69
N ALA A 12 -30.04 13.64 32.53
CA ALA A 12 -28.66 13.48 32.09
C ALA A 12 -28.25 11.99 32.10
N PRO A 13 -27.82 11.41 30.95
CA PRO A 13 -27.19 10.10 30.98
C PRO A 13 -25.91 10.19 31.83
N ARG A 14 -25.90 9.49 32.97
CA ARG A 14 -24.74 9.43 33.86
C ARG A 14 -23.88 8.23 33.47
N CYS A 15 -22.68 8.49 32.98
CA CYS A 15 -21.62 7.48 32.98
C CYS A 15 -20.92 7.52 34.34
N ASP A 16 -20.87 6.39 35.04
CA ASP A 16 -20.06 6.25 36.25
C ASP A 16 -18.58 6.24 35.83
N PRO A 17 -17.74 7.19 36.29
CA PRO A 17 -16.32 7.20 35.94
C PRO A 17 -15.59 5.92 36.40
N LEU A 18 -16.08 5.23 37.43
CA LEU A 18 -15.50 3.97 37.87
C LEU A 18 -15.82 2.80 36.92
N SER A 19 -16.86 2.90 36.09
CA SER A 19 -17.14 1.90 35.05
C SER A 19 -16.22 2.02 33.84
N LEU A 20 -15.44 3.10 33.75
CA LEU A 20 -14.46 3.34 32.67
C LEU A 20 -13.05 2.91 33.05
N VAL A 21 -12.84 2.50 34.31
CA VAL A 21 -11.55 1.98 34.77
C VAL A 21 -11.37 0.59 34.18
N MET A 22 -10.39 0.45 33.29
CA MET A 22 -10.01 -0.85 32.76
C MET A 22 -9.44 -1.72 33.89
N PRO A 23 -9.89 -2.98 34.03
CA PRO A 23 -9.31 -3.88 35.01
C PRO A 23 -7.82 -4.10 34.71
N GLU A 24 -7.01 -4.26 35.76
CA GLU A 24 -5.60 -4.61 35.60
C GLU A 24 -5.47 -5.90 34.79
N GLY A 25 -4.77 -5.83 33.65
CA GLY A 25 -4.65 -6.93 32.69
C GLY A 25 -5.65 -6.90 31.53
N ALA A 26 -6.49 -5.87 31.41
CA ALA A 26 -7.27 -5.64 30.20
C ALA A 26 -6.35 -5.50 28.99
N VAL A 27 -6.56 -6.35 27.99
CA VAL A 27 -5.87 -6.28 26.71
C VAL A 27 -6.53 -5.16 25.90
N ALA A 28 -5.73 -4.21 25.41
CA ALA A 28 -6.22 -3.18 24.51
C ALA A 28 -6.77 -3.83 23.24
N ASP A 29 -7.88 -3.30 22.72
CA ASP A 29 -8.47 -3.77 21.46
C ASP A 29 -7.41 -3.76 20.34
N ASP A 30 -7.45 -4.78 19.48
CA ASP A 30 -6.56 -4.86 18.33
C ASP A 30 -6.82 -3.64 17.43
N PRO A 31 -5.80 -2.83 17.08
CA PRO A 31 -5.96 -1.74 16.12
C PRO A 31 -6.54 -2.18 14.77
N LEU A 32 -6.46 -3.48 14.44
CA LEU A 32 -7.04 -4.10 13.25
C LEU A 32 -8.50 -4.55 13.43
N ASP A 33 -9.05 -4.51 14.65
CA ASP A 33 -10.42 -4.87 14.98
C ASP A 33 -11.10 -3.85 15.93
N PRO A 34 -11.33 -2.60 15.47
CA PRO A 34 -12.05 -1.61 16.26
C PRO A 34 -13.47 -2.08 16.63
N PRO A 35 -13.89 -1.89 17.89
CA PRO A 35 -15.17 -2.36 18.38
C PRO A 35 -16.34 -1.73 17.60
N GLY A 36 -17.30 -2.57 17.21
CA GLY A 36 -18.50 -2.15 16.48
C GLY A 36 -18.30 -1.91 14.98
N GLN A 37 -17.14 -2.29 14.40
CA GLN A 37 -16.84 -2.13 12.97
C GLN A 37 -16.58 -3.46 12.23
N SER A 38 -16.93 -4.60 12.83
CA SER A 38 -16.60 -5.93 12.30
C SER A 38 -17.08 -6.18 10.86
N GLU A 39 -18.28 -5.72 10.50
CA GLU A 39 -18.82 -5.83 9.13
C GLU A 39 -18.01 -5.00 8.11
N ALA A 40 -17.59 -3.80 8.50
CA ALA A 40 -16.77 -2.94 7.65
C ALA A 40 -15.38 -3.56 7.42
N ILE A 41 -14.79 -4.15 8.46
CA ILE A 41 -13.49 -4.83 8.39
C ILE A 41 -13.56 -6.05 7.47
N GLU A 42 -14.61 -6.87 7.61
CA GLU A 42 -14.82 -8.04 6.75
C GLU A 42 -14.98 -7.62 5.28
N SER A 43 -15.74 -6.55 5.02
CA SER A 43 -15.92 -5.99 3.67
C SER A 43 -14.60 -5.51 3.06
N ILE A 44 -13.75 -4.84 3.85
CA ILE A 44 -12.41 -4.41 3.40
C ILE A 44 -11.54 -5.63 3.07
N ARG A 45 -11.52 -6.65 3.94
CA ARG A 45 -10.73 -7.88 3.72
C ARG A 45 -11.21 -8.64 2.48
N PHE A 46 -12.51 -8.74 2.29
CA PHE A 46 -13.11 -9.35 1.11
C PHE A 46 -12.70 -8.62 -0.16
N ALA A 47 -12.90 -7.30 -0.21
CA ALA A 47 -12.55 -6.48 -1.38
C ALA A 47 -11.05 -6.54 -1.70
N ALA A 48 -10.19 -6.47 -0.69
CA ALA A 48 -8.73 -6.56 -0.86
C ALA A 48 -8.25 -7.97 -1.25
N GLY A 49 -9.06 -9.00 -0.99
CA GLY A 49 -8.77 -10.39 -1.36
C GLY A 49 -9.11 -10.74 -2.81
N ILE A 50 -9.77 -9.86 -3.56
CA ILE A 50 -10.13 -10.11 -4.96
C ILE A 50 -8.85 -10.08 -5.82
N PRO A 51 -8.45 -11.20 -6.46
CA PRO A 51 -7.18 -11.30 -7.18
C PRO A 51 -7.22 -10.66 -8.58
N TYR A 52 -8.41 -10.23 -9.04
CA TYR A 52 -8.63 -9.70 -10.37
C TYR A 52 -8.60 -8.17 -10.37
N GLY A 53 -7.98 -7.60 -11.40
CA GLY A 53 -8.07 -6.16 -11.65
C GLY A 53 -9.48 -5.71 -12.04
N GLY A 54 -9.73 -4.40 -11.97
CA GLY A 54 -11.02 -3.80 -12.34
C GLY A 54 -11.94 -3.50 -11.16
N PHE A 55 -11.54 -3.86 -9.94
CA PHE A 55 -12.26 -3.54 -8.71
C PHE A 55 -11.50 -2.47 -7.92
N ASN A 56 -12.24 -1.51 -7.36
CA ASN A 56 -11.71 -0.49 -6.47
C ASN A 56 -12.47 -0.56 -5.14
N LEU A 57 -11.76 -0.34 -4.02
CA LEU A 57 -12.36 -0.20 -2.70
C LEU A 57 -12.62 1.27 -2.40
N PHE A 58 -13.85 1.61 -1.99
CA PHE A 58 -14.20 2.94 -1.51
C PHE A 58 -14.77 2.84 -0.09
N VAL A 59 -14.20 3.59 0.84
CA VAL A 59 -14.54 3.52 2.27
C VAL A 59 -15.22 4.82 2.70
N ILE A 60 -16.46 4.71 3.19
CA ILE A 60 -17.28 5.82 3.67
C ILE A 60 -17.54 5.64 5.17
N GLY A 61 -17.61 6.75 5.90
CA GLY A 61 -18.01 6.78 7.29
C GLY A 61 -17.86 8.19 7.86
N GLN A 62 -18.32 8.41 9.08
CA GLN A 62 -18.28 9.73 9.71
C GLN A 62 -16.86 10.31 9.76
N SER A 63 -16.75 11.63 9.77
CA SER A 63 -15.46 12.31 9.92
C SER A 63 -14.80 11.89 11.24
N SER A 64 -13.47 11.79 11.24
CA SER A 64 -12.66 11.43 12.43
C SER A 64 -12.81 10.00 12.96
N THR A 65 -13.40 9.06 12.20
CA THR A 65 -13.47 7.64 12.61
C THR A 65 -12.24 6.80 12.24
N GLY A 66 -11.10 7.42 11.91
CA GLY A 66 -9.85 6.69 11.61
C GLY A 66 -9.88 5.80 10.35
N LYS A 67 -10.78 6.07 9.39
CA LYS A 67 -11.01 5.20 8.22
C LYS A 67 -9.74 4.88 7.43
N LEU A 68 -8.89 5.89 7.21
CA LEU A 68 -7.67 5.75 6.44
C LEU A 68 -6.66 4.88 7.19
N GLU A 69 -6.53 5.13 8.49
CA GLU A 69 -5.64 4.42 9.40
C GLU A 69 -6.03 2.94 9.50
N THR A 70 -7.30 2.64 9.76
CA THR A 70 -7.82 1.26 9.85
C THR A 70 -7.67 0.54 8.51
N THR A 71 -8.09 1.16 7.40
CA THR A 71 -7.97 0.53 6.07
C THR A 71 -6.51 0.26 5.71
N SER A 72 -5.62 1.23 5.96
CA SER A 72 -4.18 1.06 5.69
C SER A 72 -3.55 -0.02 6.56
N ALA A 73 -3.95 -0.13 7.83
CA ALA A 73 -3.47 -1.18 8.73
C ALA A 73 -3.86 -2.57 8.23
N ILE A 74 -5.13 -2.76 7.85
CA ILE A 74 -5.64 -4.02 7.29
C ILE A 74 -4.88 -4.38 6.01
N LEU A 75 -4.74 -3.44 5.08
CA LEU A 75 -4.03 -3.68 3.81
C LEU A 75 -2.56 -4.01 4.02
N ARG A 76 -1.88 -3.33 4.95
CA ARG A 76 -0.48 -3.63 5.31
C ARG A 76 -0.34 -5.02 5.91
N ALA A 77 -1.24 -5.41 6.81
CA ALA A 77 -1.23 -6.75 7.41
C ALA A 77 -1.41 -7.84 6.34
N MET A 78 -2.29 -7.61 5.36
CA MET A 78 -2.47 -8.54 4.23
C MET A 78 -1.24 -8.58 3.32
N ALA A 79 -0.63 -7.43 3.03
CA ALA A 79 0.54 -7.32 2.14
C ALA A 79 1.76 -8.10 2.62
N VAL A 80 1.95 -8.28 3.94
CA VAL A 80 3.07 -9.06 4.51
C VAL A 80 3.10 -10.51 4.01
N THR A 81 1.94 -11.10 3.76
CA THR A 81 1.82 -12.50 3.30
C THR A 81 1.57 -12.61 1.79
N ALA A 82 1.38 -11.48 1.12
CA ALA A 82 1.11 -11.43 -0.31
C ALA A 82 2.38 -11.65 -1.13
N ARG A 83 2.21 -12.10 -2.38
CA ARG A 83 3.31 -12.15 -3.34
C ARG A 83 3.86 -10.75 -3.58
N ALA A 84 5.18 -10.61 -3.52
CA ALA A 84 5.85 -9.36 -3.84
C ALA A 84 5.47 -8.88 -5.26
N PRO A 85 5.14 -7.59 -5.43
CA PRO A 85 4.78 -7.06 -6.73
C PRO A 85 5.98 -7.13 -7.69
N ASP A 86 5.67 -7.23 -8.98
CA ASP A 86 6.66 -7.10 -10.05
C ASP A 86 7.31 -5.71 -10.01
N ASP A 87 8.61 -5.64 -10.30
CA ASP A 87 9.32 -4.37 -10.45
C ASP A 87 8.88 -3.71 -11.75
N LEU A 88 8.42 -2.47 -11.67
CA LEU A 88 8.11 -1.65 -12.84
C LEU A 88 9.27 -0.68 -13.08
N CYS A 89 9.93 -0.82 -14.21
CA CYS A 89 11.04 0.04 -14.63
C CYS A 89 10.66 0.77 -15.92
N TYR A 90 11.25 1.94 -16.14
CA TYR A 90 11.16 2.63 -17.41
C TYR A 90 12.47 2.49 -18.16
N ARG A 91 12.41 2.14 -19.45
CA ARG A 91 13.55 2.26 -20.35
C ARG A 91 13.37 3.43 -21.29
N ASN A 92 14.50 4.01 -21.69
CA ASN A 92 14.50 5.00 -22.74
C ASN A 92 13.93 4.40 -24.03
N ASN A 93 13.12 5.19 -24.71
CA ASN A 93 12.62 4.89 -26.03
C ASN A 93 13.47 5.67 -27.04
N PHE A 94 14.23 4.97 -27.87
CA PHE A 94 15.14 5.59 -28.84
C PHE A 94 14.38 6.22 -30.02
N ASP A 95 13.16 5.75 -30.32
CA ASP A 95 12.33 6.29 -31.41
C ASP A 95 11.59 7.56 -30.96
N ASP A 96 11.14 7.61 -29.71
CA ASP A 96 10.45 8.76 -29.11
C ASP A 96 10.88 8.96 -27.65
N PRO A 97 11.94 9.78 -27.40
CA PRO A 97 12.46 10.02 -26.06
C PRO A 97 11.46 10.64 -25.07
N ALA A 98 10.39 11.29 -25.56
CA ALA A 98 9.34 11.85 -24.71
C ALA A 98 8.39 10.76 -24.16
N ARG A 99 8.49 9.52 -24.65
CA ARG A 99 7.62 8.40 -24.31
C ARG A 99 8.44 7.19 -23.85
N PRO A 100 8.92 7.17 -22.60
CA PRO A 100 9.64 6.02 -22.06
C PRO A 100 8.74 4.78 -22.04
N LEU A 101 9.34 3.62 -22.29
CA LEU A 101 8.62 2.35 -22.34
C LEU A 101 8.65 1.66 -20.98
N CYS A 102 7.50 1.19 -20.52
CA CYS A 102 7.39 0.44 -19.27
C CYS A 102 7.88 -1.00 -19.46
N LEU A 103 8.70 -1.45 -18.52
CA LEU A 103 9.20 -2.81 -18.37
C LEU A 103 8.64 -3.39 -17.08
N ARG A 104 7.99 -4.55 -17.19
CA ARG A 104 7.57 -5.34 -16.04
C ARG A 104 8.57 -6.47 -15.82
N LEU A 105 9.24 -6.46 -14.68
CA LEU A 105 10.27 -7.42 -14.30
C LEU A 105 9.82 -8.18 -13.04
N PRO A 106 10.28 -9.42 -12.82
CA PRO A 106 10.01 -10.10 -11.55
C PRO A 106 10.58 -9.28 -10.38
N SER A 107 9.97 -9.39 -9.20
CA SER A 107 10.40 -8.66 -8.00
C SER A 107 11.91 -8.79 -7.74
N GLY A 108 12.56 -7.66 -7.49
CA GLY A 108 14.00 -7.55 -7.21
C GLY A 108 14.92 -7.57 -8.43
N TRP A 109 14.40 -7.67 -9.65
CA TRP A 109 15.22 -7.63 -10.87
C TRP A 109 15.54 -6.22 -11.36
N GLY A 110 14.78 -5.20 -10.96
CA GLY A 110 15.00 -3.81 -11.36
C GLY A 110 16.42 -3.32 -11.03
N PRO A 111 16.87 -3.43 -9.76
CA PRO A 111 18.24 -3.08 -9.38
C PRO A 111 19.30 -3.90 -10.13
N ARG A 112 19.05 -5.20 -10.35
CA ARG A 112 19.99 -6.09 -11.07
C ARG A 112 20.14 -5.68 -12.52
N LEU A 113 19.04 -5.33 -13.20
CA LEU A 113 19.06 -4.83 -14.57
C LEU A 113 19.81 -3.50 -14.65
N ARG A 114 19.56 -2.57 -13.71
CA ARG A 114 20.28 -1.30 -13.62
C ARG A 114 21.79 -1.51 -13.54
N ASP A 115 22.23 -2.37 -12.61
CA ASP A 115 23.66 -2.60 -12.37
C ASP A 115 24.32 -3.33 -13.55
N ALA A 116 23.63 -4.29 -14.16
CA ALA A 116 24.10 -4.98 -15.36
C ALA A 116 24.24 -4.02 -16.56
N LEU A 117 23.28 -3.10 -16.75
CA LEU A 117 23.34 -2.09 -17.81
C LEU A 117 24.50 -1.11 -17.58
N ALA A 118 24.77 -0.72 -16.33
CA ALA A 118 25.90 0.15 -16.01
C ALA A 118 27.24 -0.50 -16.38
N LEU A 119 27.43 -1.76 -15.99
CA LEU A 119 28.63 -2.53 -16.35
C LEU A 119 28.77 -2.69 -17.87
N LEU A 120 27.68 -3.05 -18.55
CA LEU A 120 27.67 -3.18 -20.01
C LEU A 120 28.08 -1.87 -20.70
N ILE A 121 27.56 -0.73 -20.24
CA ILE A 121 27.91 0.58 -20.80
C ILE A 121 29.41 0.86 -20.64
N ASP A 122 30.00 0.53 -19.50
CA ASP A 122 31.43 0.74 -19.26
C ASP A 122 32.32 -0.19 -20.10
N GLU A 123 31.90 -1.45 -20.29
CA GLU A 123 32.57 -2.37 -21.21
C GLU A 123 32.50 -1.88 -22.66
N LEU A 124 31.31 -1.45 -23.11
CA LEU A 124 31.09 -0.96 -24.48
C LEU A 124 31.91 0.30 -24.79
N LYS A 125 32.11 1.20 -23.81
CA LYS A 125 32.99 2.37 -23.98
C LYS A 125 34.43 2.00 -24.35
N THR A 126 34.88 0.80 -23.98
CA THR A 126 36.24 0.32 -24.25
C THR A 126 36.27 -0.57 -25.50
N ALA A 127 35.31 -1.50 -25.62
CA ALA A 127 35.26 -2.46 -26.71
C ALA A 127 34.96 -1.81 -28.07
N ILE A 128 34.05 -0.83 -28.11
CA ILE A 128 33.63 -0.20 -29.37
C ILE A 128 34.80 0.53 -30.05
N PRO A 129 35.54 1.45 -29.38
CA PRO A 129 36.70 2.08 -30.00
C PRO A 129 37.77 1.08 -30.47
N ALA A 130 38.06 0.06 -29.65
CA ALA A 130 39.07 -0.96 -29.98
C ALA A 130 38.75 -1.74 -31.27
N VAL A 131 37.47 -1.99 -31.56
CA VAL A 131 37.04 -2.61 -32.83
C VAL A 131 37.24 -1.67 -34.01
N PHE A 132 36.93 -0.37 -33.85
CA PHE A 132 37.13 0.62 -34.91
C PHE A 132 38.61 0.91 -35.21
N ASP A 133 39.50 0.72 -34.25
CA ASP A 133 40.96 0.84 -34.41
C ASP A 133 41.62 -0.44 -34.96
N SER A 134 40.85 -1.51 -35.19
CA SER A 134 41.38 -2.77 -35.72
C SER A 134 41.70 -2.69 -37.22
N GLU A 135 42.73 -3.40 -37.65
CA GLU A 135 43.16 -3.45 -39.07
C GLU A 135 42.06 -3.99 -40.00
N GLU A 136 41.17 -4.86 -39.51
CA GLU A 136 40.02 -5.38 -40.26
C GLU A 136 38.97 -4.32 -40.60
N TYR A 137 38.84 -3.25 -39.80
CA TYR A 137 37.89 -2.17 -40.04
C TYR A 137 38.52 -0.98 -40.80
N GLN A 138 39.84 -0.79 -40.70
CA GLN A 138 40.57 0.32 -41.33
C GLN A 138 41.00 0.02 -42.79
N ALA A 139 40.91 -1.23 -43.24
CA ALA A 139 41.24 -1.67 -44.61
C ALA A 139 40.10 -1.44 -45.61
#